data_AF-A0A1R1PES4-F1
#
_entry.id   AF-A0A1R1PES4-F1
#
_cell.length_a   1.000
_cell.length_b   1.000
_cell.length_c   1.000
_cell.angle_alpha   90.00
_cell.angle_beta   90.00
_cell.angle_gamma   90.00
#
_symmetry.space_group_name_H-M   'P 1'
#
loop_
_entity.id
_entity.type
_entity.pdbx_description
1 polymer ?
#
loop_
_entity_poly.entity_id
_entity_poly.type
_entity_poly.pdbx_seq_one_letter_code
_entity_poly.pdbx_strand_id
1 'polypeptide(L)'
;MVENESEAILERLKFIKEELPVIRDQSYTKLVANKRYEKTHYDKKVSPTKYKLNDQVLRAVTMTQHKFSVRWVGPYRIVRVLDHGTCISMDNEDNKDHFNGERLKPYNDRGYMIPDVAPSNLRTSLQFYKSINLSDQDV
;
A
#
# COMPACT_ATOMS: atom_id res chain seq x y z
N MET A 1 48.17 30.23 -10.74
CA MET A 1 47.24 29.08 -10.87
C MET A 1 46.53 28.73 -9.55
N VAL A 2 46.94 29.28 -8.40
CA VAL A 2 46.37 28.96 -7.06
C VAL A 2 45.17 29.86 -6.68
N GLU A 3 45.09 31.09 -7.19
CA GLU A 3 43.99 32.03 -6.85
C GLU A 3 42.60 31.49 -7.24
N ASN A 4 42.49 30.82 -8.39
CA ASN A 4 41.23 30.27 -8.89
C ASN A 4 40.66 29.16 -7.98
N GLU A 5 41.54 28.34 -7.38
CA GLU A 5 41.11 27.30 -6.44
C GLU A 5 40.65 27.89 -5.10
N SER A 6 41.36 28.91 -4.60
CA SER A 6 40.96 29.58 -3.35
C SER A 6 39.63 30.33 -3.48
N GLU A 7 39.37 30.97 -4.61
CA GLU A 7 38.11 31.66 -4.89
C GLU A 7 36.93 30.67 -4.98
N ALA A 8 37.12 29.55 -5.69
CA ALA A 8 36.10 28.50 -5.77
C ALA A 8 35.76 27.89 -4.40
N ILE A 9 36.76 27.74 -3.52
CA ILE A 9 36.54 27.26 -2.14
C ILE A 9 35.72 28.26 -1.33
N LEU A 10 36.01 29.56 -1.44
CA LEU A 10 35.27 30.60 -0.74
C LEU A 10 33.82 30.71 -1.21
N GLU A 11 33.59 30.66 -2.52
CA GLU A 11 32.25 30.66 -3.11
C GLU A 11 31.43 29.47 -2.62
N ARG A 12 32.03 28.27 -2.61
CA ARG A 12 31.38 27.05 -2.14
C ARG A 12 31.08 27.10 -0.63
N LEU A 13 31.97 27.66 0.18
CA LEU A 13 31.73 27.88 1.61
C LEU A 13 30.59 28.84 1.84
N LYS A 14 30.52 29.92 1.07
CA LYS A 14 29.41 30.89 1.11
C LYS A 14 28.08 30.22 0.76
N PHE A 15 28.04 29.48 -0.35
CA PHE A 15 26.87 28.72 -0.76
C PHE A 15 26.40 27.72 0.32
N ILE A 16 27.34 26.97 0.91
CA ILE A 16 27.01 25.97 1.94
C ILE A 16 26.46 26.61 3.21
N LYS A 17 27.02 27.75 3.62
CA LYS A 17 26.65 28.42 4.88
C LYS A 17 25.41 29.28 4.76
N GLU A 18 25.22 29.95 3.63
CA GLU A 18 24.19 30.99 3.48
C GLU A 18 23.03 30.50 2.60
N GLU A 19 23.31 29.96 1.42
CA GLU A 19 22.28 29.65 0.44
C GLU A 19 21.61 28.28 0.67
N LEU A 20 22.40 27.25 0.99
CA LEU A 20 21.86 25.90 1.22
C LEU A 20 20.81 25.84 2.35
N PRO A 21 21.01 26.48 3.53
CA PRO A 21 20.00 26.47 4.57
C PRO A 21 18.69 27.13 4.13
N VAL A 22 18.78 28.24 3.39
CA VAL A 22 17.61 28.94 2.85
C VAL A 22 16.85 28.06 1.87
N ILE A 23 17.54 27.39 0.94
CA ILE A 23 16.93 26.46 -0.01
C ILE A 23 16.24 25.30 0.73
N ARG A 24 16.88 24.75 1.76
CA ARG A 24 16.31 23.66 2.57
C ARG A 24 15.05 24.09 3.30
N ASP A 25 15.07 25.26 3.95
CA ASP A 25 13.92 25.78 4.68
C ASP A 25 12.73 26.07 3.74
N GLN A 26 13.00 26.70 2.59
CA GLN A 26 11.99 26.91 1.55
C GLN A 26 11.43 25.60 1.00
N SER A 27 12.28 24.60 0.82
CA SER A 27 11.85 23.27 0.34
C SER A 27 10.99 22.57 1.40
N TYR A 28 11.40 22.65 2.66
CA TYR A 28 10.69 22.05 3.78
C TYR A 28 9.30 22.69 3.97
N THR A 29 9.24 24.03 3.99
CA THR A 29 7.97 24.76 4.13
C THR A 29 7.00 24.43 3.00
N LYS A 30 7.47 24.38 1.74
CA LYS A 30 6.66 23.96 0.59
C LYS A 30 6.21 22.51 0.71
N LEU A 31 7.09 21.60 1.14
CA LEU A 31 6.76 20.19 1.32
C LEU A 31 5.69 19.99 2.40
N VAL A 32 5.81 20.68 3.53
CA VAL A 32 4.80 20.64 4.60
C VAL A 32 3.47 21.20 4.10
N ALA A 33 3.47 22.34 3.40
CA ALA A 33 2.26 22.91 2.83
C ALA A 33 1.59 21.95 1.83
N ASN A 34 2.37 21.35 0.93
CA ASN A 34 1.87 20.38 -0.04
C ASN A 34 1.29 19.14 0.65
N LYS A 35 1.96 18.58 1.67
CA LYS A 35 1.45 17.43 2.43
C LYS A 35 0.13 17.74 3.15
N ARG A 36 -0.02 18.95 3.68
CA ARG A 36 -1.29 19.41 4.30
C ARG A 36 -2.40 19.54 3.26
N TYR A 37 -2.08 20.08 2.08
CA TYR A 37 -3.02 20.18 0.97
C TYR A 37 -3.47 18.80 0.48
N GLU A 38 -2.52 17.90 0.20
CA GLU A 38 -2.78 16.50 -0.19
C GLU A 38 -3.69 15.80 0.81
N LYS A 39 -3.38 15.90 2.11
CA LYS A 39 -4.21 15.33 3.18
C LYS A 39 -5.63 15.89 3.15
N THR A 40 -5.78 17.22 3.11
CA THR A 40 -7.10 17.87 3.10
C THR A 40 -7.92 17.46 1.87
N HIS A 41 -7.29 17.35 0.71
CA HIS A 41 -7.95 16.90 -0.51
C HIS A 41 -8.36 15.43 -0.47
N TYR A 42 -7.49 14.57 0.06
CA TYR A 42 -7.77 13.16 0.22
C TYR A 42 -8.90 12.93 1.25
N ASP A 43 -8.79 13.53 2.44
CA ASP A 43 -9.79 13.40 3.52
C ASP A 43 -11.19 13.86 3.10
N LYS A 44 -11.30 14.85 2.18
CA LYS A 44 -12.59 15.27 1.59
C LYS A 44 -13.27 14.19 0.74
N LYS A 45 -12.49 13.32 0.09
CA LYS A 45 -12.97 12.30 -0.86
C LYS A 45 -13.16 10.93 -0.22
N VAL A 46 -12.46 10.67 0.89
CA VAL A 46 -12.50 9.36 1.57
C VAL A 46 -13.86 9.16 2.23
N SER A 47 -14.68 8.29 1.65
CA SER A 47 -15.83 7.71 2.34
C SER A 47 -15.37 6.43 3.05
N PRO A 48 -15.44 6.35 4.39
CA PRO A 48 -15.09 5.12 5.09
C PRO A 48 -16.16 4.05 4.81
N THR A 49 -15.86 3.12 3.90
CA THR A 49 -16.69 1.92 3.73
C THR A 49 -16.49 1.05 4.98
N LYS A 50 -17.51 1.01 5.84
CA LYS A 50 -17.50 0.20 7.06
C LYS A 50 -17.99 -1.20 6.74
N TYR A 51 -17.06 -2.14 6.68
CA TYR A 51 -17.38 -3.56 6.62
C TYR A 51 -17.87 -4.06 7.98
N LYS A 52 -18.71 -5.09 7.95
CA LYS A 52 -19.19 -5.80 9.14
C LYS A 52 -18.69 -7.23 9.13
N LEU A 53 -18.81 -7.85 10.30
CA LEU A 53 -18.55 -9.28 10.45
C LEU A 53 -19.50 -10.07 9.54
N ASN A 54 -18.98 -11.09 8.87
CA ASN A 54 -19.65 -11.93 7.88
C ASN A 54 -20.01 -11.29 6.53
N ASP A 55 -19.64 -10.03 6.27
CA ASP A 55 -19.79 -9.47 4.93
C ASP A 55 -18.95 -10.25 3.91
N GLN A 56 -19.53 -10.53 2.75
CA GLN A 56 -18.80 -11.09 1.62
C GLN A 56 -18.14 -9.99 0.80
N VAL A 57 -16.88 -10.19 0.45
CA VAL A 57 -16.05 -9.20 -0.24
C VAL A 57 -15.19 -9.84 -1.32
N LEU A 58 -14.87 -9.04 -2.33
CA LEU A 58 -13.85 -9.34 -3.33
C LEU A 58 -12.58 -8.55 -3.00
N ARG A 59 -11.43 -9.14 -3.27
CA ARG A 59 -10.10 -8.56 -3.09
C ARG A 59 -9.50 -8.12 -4.41
N ALA A 60 -8.89 -6.93 -4.46
CA ALA A 60 -8.13 -6.48 -5.62
C ALA A 60 -6.81 -7.27 -5.78
N VAL A 61 -6.53 -7.74 -7.00
CA VAL A 61 -5.26 -8.39 -7.34
C VAL A 61 -4.16 -7.34 -7.52
N THR A 62 -3.07 -7.43 -6.75
CA THR A 62 -1.96 -6.47 -6.81
C THR A 62 -1.15 -6.59 -8.10
N MET A 63 -0.94 -7.82 -8.58
CA MET A 63 -0.16 -8.10 -9.80
C MET A 63 -1.04 -8.78 -10.84
N THR A 64 -1.39 -8.01 -11.87
CA THR A 64 -2.09 -8.48 -13.07
C THR A 64 -1.15 -9.40 -13.86
N GLN A 65 -1.51 -10.66 -14.08
CA GLN A 65 -0.66 -11.62 -14.81
C GLN A 65 -0.70 -11.40 -16.34
N HIS A 66 -1.81 -10.88 -16.87
CA HIS A 66 -2.02 -10.64 -18.31
C HIS A 66 -3.12 -9.59 -18.53
N LYS A 67 -3.22 -8.99 -19.73
CA LYS A 67 -4.14 -7.87 -20.02
C LYS A 67 -5.62 -8.14 -19.66
N PHE A 68 -6.04 -9.41 -19.71
CA PHE A 68 -7.39 -9.86 -19.41
C PHE A 68 -7.53 -10.60 -18.07
N SER A 69 -6.52 -10.52 -17.19
CA SER A 69 -6.59 -11.21 -15.91
C SER A 69 -7.60 -10.53 -14.99
N VAL A 70 -8.29 -11.34 -14.20
CA VAL A 70 -9.31 -10.88 -13.27
C VAL A 70 -8.72 -9.88 -12.26
N ARG A 71 -9.33 -8.70 -12.15
CA ARG A 71 -8.88 -7.64 -11.22
C ARG A 71 -9.33 -7.88 -9.77
N TRP A 72 -10.41 -8.64 -9.59
CA TRP A 72 -11.07 -8.85 -8.30
C TRP A 72 -11.29 -10.35 -8.05
N VAL A 73 -10.86 -10.85 -6.90
CA VAL A 73 -10.87 -12.28 -6.59
C VAL A 73 -11.62 -12.52 -5.28
N GLY A 74 -12.36 -13.62 -5.20
CA GLY A 74 -13.23 -13.95 -4.07
C GLY A 74 -14.43 -14.79 -4.55
N PRO A 75 -15.50 -14.92 -3.76
CA PRO A 75 -15.82 -14.16 -2.54
C PRO A 75 -15.09 -14.63 -1.28
N TYR A 76 -14.73 -13.69 -0.42
CA TYR A 76 -14.18 -13.94 0.91
C TYR A 76 -15.11 -13.40 1.99
N ARG A 77 -15.13 -14.03 3.16
CA ARG A 77 -15.94 -13.59 4.30
C ARG A 77 -15.11 -12.81 5.30
N ILE A 78 -15.61 -11.67 5.77
CA ILE A 78 -14.94 -10.90 6.83
C ILE A 78 -15.15 -11.57 8.18
N VAL A 79 -14.06 -11.88 8.88
CA VAL A 79 -14.08 -12.56 10.18
C VAL A 79 -13.76 -11.59 11.31
N ARG A 80 -12.96 -10.56 11.03
CA ARG A 80 -12.65 -9.51 12.00
C ARG A 80 -12.42 -8.19 11.28
N VAL A 81 -12.95 -7.12 11.85
CA VAL A 81 -12.62 -5.75 11.46
C VAL A 81 -11.65 -5.23 12.51
N LEU A 82 -10.47 -4.79 12.07
CA LEU A 82 -9.44 -4.20 12.91
C LEU A 82 -9.53 -2.67 12.87
N ASP A 83 -8.77 -2.03 13.74
CA ASP A 83 -8.61 -0.58 13.72
C ASP A 83 -7.92 -0.12 12.43
N HIS A 84 -8.16 1.14 12.05
CA HIS A 84 -7.54 1.80 10.88
C HIS A 84 -7.88 1.19 9.51
N GLY A 85 -9.01 0.48 9.40
CA GLY A 85 -9.55 0.02 8.12
C GLY A 85 -8.96 -1.28 7.59
N THR A 86 -8.13 -1.98 8.38
CA THR A 86 -7.71 -3.35 8.06
C THR A 86 -8.80 -4.35 8.44
N CYS A 87 -9.02 -5.36 7.62
CA CYS A 87 -9.95 -6.46 7.90
C CYS A 87 -9.24 -7.80 7.72
N ILE A 88 -9.62 -8.79 8.53
CA ILE A 88 -9.24 -10.18 8.34
C ILE A 88 -10.35 -10.85 7.55
N SER A 89 -10.01 -11.36 6.37
CA SER A 89 -10.94 -12.14 5.56
C SER A 89 -10.54 -13.61 5.56
N MET A 90 -11.53 -14.45 5.33
CA MET A 90 -11.43 -15.89 5.31
C MET A 90 -12.05 -16.43 4.04
N ASP A 91 -11.44 -17.48 3.51
CA ASP A 91 -11.96 -18.23 2.39
C ASP A 91 -12.73 -19.48 2.83
N ASN A 92 -13.36 -20.18 1.89
CA ASN A 92 -14.12 -21.40 2.16
C ASN A 92 -13.27 -22.54 2.77
N GLU A 93 -11.95 -22.52 2.56
CA GLU A 93 -10.99 -23.47 3.16
C GLU A 93 -10.45 -23.04 4.54
N ASP A 94 -11.09 -22.10 5.24
CA ASP A 94 -10.68 -21.54 6.55
C ASP A 94 -9.31 -20.82 6.55
N ASN A 95 -8.70 -20.63 5.38
CA ASN A 95 -7.50 -19.82 5.19
C ASN A 95 -7.80 -18.35 5.48
N LYS A 96 -6.95 -17.69 6.27
CA LYS A 96 -7.10 -16.29 6.71
C LYS A 96 -5.96 -15.42 6.17
N ASP A 97 -6.29 -14.18 5.82
CA ASP A 97 -5.29 -13.16 5.48
C ASP A 97 -5.79 -11.75 5.86
N HIS A 98 -4.85 -10.81 5.95
CA HIS A 98 -5.12 -9.43 6.34
C HIS A 98 -5.17 -8.54 5.09
N PHE A 99 -6.26 -7.79 4.92
CA PHE A 99 -6.41 -6.85 3.81
C PHE A 99 -6.76 -5.45 4.29
N ASN A 100 -6.23 -4.44 3.61
CA ASN A 100 -6.73 -3.09 3.73
C ASN A 100 -8.13 -3.03 3.09
N GLY A 101 -9.11 -2.46 3.81
CA GLY A 101 -10.49 -2.31 3.37
C GLY A 101 -10.65 -1.52 2.06
N GLU A 102 -9.71 -0.64 1.72
CA GLU A 102 -9.68 0.06 0.42
C GLU A 102 -9.44 -0.90 -0.77
N ARG A 103 -8.81 -2.04 -0.52
CA ARG A 103 -8.56 -3.09 -1.52
C ARG A 103 -9.65 -4.15 -1.55
N LEU A 104 -10.73 -3.92 -0.80
CA LEU A 104 -11.90 -4.78 -0.76
C LEU A 104 -13.06 -4.08 -1.48
N LYS A 105 -13.94 -4.89 -2.05
CA LYS A 105 -15.20 -4.46 -2.65
C LYS A 105 -16.32 -5.36 -2.11
N PRO A 106 -17.48 -4.84 -1.70
CA PRO A 106 -18.60 -5.68 -1.28
C PRO A 106 -19.04 -6.60 -2.42
N TYR A 107 -19.23 -7.87 -2.09
CA TYR A 107 -19.78 -8.88 -2.98
C TYR A 107 -21.28 -9.03 -2.68
N ASN A 108 -22.12 -8.72 -3.66
CA ASN A 108 -23.56 -8.91 -3.55
C ASN A 108 -23.92 -10.18 -4.31
N ASP A 109 -24.11 -11.27 -3.57
CA ASP A 109 -24.62 -12.49 -4.16
C ASP A 109 -26.08 -12.31 -4.56
N ARG A 110 -26.40 -12.56 -5.83
CA ARG A 110 -27.77 -12.64 -6.32
C ARG A 110 -27.93 -14.04 -6.85
N GLY A 111 -28.95 -14.79 -6.41
CA GLY A 111 -29.10 -16.22 -6.69
C GLY A 111 -29.19 -16.66 -8.16
N TYR A 112 -29.12 -15.73 -9.11
CA TYR A 112 -29.04 -15.99 -10.56
C TYR A 112 -27.66 -15.65 -11.16
N MET A 113 -26.68 -15.19 -10.37
CA MET A 113 -25.32 -14.93 -10.83
C MET A 113 -24.50 -16.22 -10.80
N ILE A 114 -23.95 -16.60 -11.95
CA ILE A 114 -22.83 -17.53 -12.02
C ILE A 114 -21.58 -16.67 -11.82
N PRO A 115 -20.78 -16.89 -10.76
CA PRO A 115 -19.59 -16.09 -10.54
C PRO A 115 -18.53 -16.40 -11.62
N ASP A 116 -18.26 -15.42 -12.50
CA ASP A 116 -17.13 -15.46 -13.46
C ASP A 116 -15.76 -15.42 -12.75
N VAL A 117 -15.76 -15.16 -11.44
CA VAL A 117 -14.56 -15.07 -10.62
C VAL A 117 -14.26 -16.46 -10.07
N ALA A 118 -13.16 -17.05 -10.52
CA ALA A 118 -12.68 -18.32 -9.97
C ALA A 118 -12.50 -18.18 -8.44
N PRO A 119 -13.07 -19.10 -7.63
CA PRO A 119 -12.75 -19.13 -6.21
C PRO A 119 -11.25 -19.40 -6.09
N SER A 120 -10.52 -18.41 -5.59
CA SER A 120 -9.08 -18.56 -5.38
C SER A 120 -8.80 -18.65 -3.90
N ASN A 121 -8.11 -19.72 -3.50
CA ASN A 121 -7.73 -19.91 -2.12
C ASN A 121 -6.89 -18.75 -1.61
N LEU A 122 -7.20 -18.24 -0.41
CA LEU A 122 -6.41 -17.18 0.22
C LEU A 122 -5.00 -17.72 0.53
N ARG A 123 -4.02 -17.34 -0.28
CA ARG A 123 -2.61 -17.46 0.09
C ARG A 123 -2.24 -16.29 0.99
N THR A 124 -1.80 -16.58 2.21
CA THR A 124 -1.42 -15.57 3.19
C THR A 124 -0.23 -14.75 2.68
N SER A 125 -0.38 -13.42 2.66
CA SER A 125 0.70 -12.49 2.31
C SER A 125 1.92 -12.56 3.24
N LEU A 126 1.75 -13.09 4.45
CA LEU A 126 2.77 -13.21 5.50
C LEU A 126 3.81 -14.32 5.28
N GLN A 127 3.65 -15.18 4.26
CA GLN A 127 4.60 -16.28 4.03
C GLN A 127 5.85 -15.90 3.21
N PHE A 128 6.03 -14.64 2.82
CA PHE A 128 7.20 -14.25 2.00
C PHE A 128 8.52 -14.08 2.78
N TYR A 129 8.48 -14.02 4.12
CA TYR A 129 9.67 -13.76 4.95
C TYR A 129 10.15 -14.94 5.80
N LYS A 130 9.60 -16.15 5.65
CA LYS A 130 10.00 -17.32 6.48
C LYS A 130 10.52 -18.54 5.73
N SER A 131 11.29 -18.32 4.66
CA SER A 131 12.17 -19.36 4.11
C SER A 131 13.33 -18.76 3.32
N ILE A 132 14.22 -18.05 4.01
CA ILE A 132 15.64 -18.08 3.65
C ILE A 132 16.32 -18.65 4.88
N ASN A 133 17.15 -19.68 4.69
CA ASN A 133 17.81 -20.54 5.67
C ASN A 133 17.01 -21.79 6.05
N LEU A 134 17.22 -22.88 5.30
CA LEU A 134 17.35 -24.27 5.78
C LEU A 134 17.44 -25.25 4.58
N SER A 135 18.40 -25.05 3.67
CA SER A 135 18.74 -26.09 2.68
C SER A 135 20.19 -26.04 2.16
N ASP A 136 21.13 -25.47 2.94
CA ASP A 136 22.58 -25.54 2.67
C ASP A 136 23.37 -26.16 3.85
N GLN A 137 22.67 -26.90 4.72
CA GLN A 137 23.29 -27.85 5.65
C GLN A 137 22.59 -29.17 5.47
N ASP A 138 23.00 -29.94 4.46
CA ASP A 138 23.07 -31.39 4.50
C ASP A 138 23.77 -31.89 3.21
N VAL A 139 24.97 -32.46 3.43
CA VAL A 139 25.92 -33.15 2.52
C VAL A 139 26.91 -32.27 1.74
#